data_AF-A0A6I7YJV9-F1
#
_entry.id   AF-A0A6I7YJV9-F1
#
_cell.length_a   1.000
_cell.length_b   1.000
_cell.length_c   1.000
_cell.angle_alpha   90.00
_cell.angle_beta   90.00
_cell.angle_gamma   90.00
#
_symmetry.space_group_name_H-M   'P 1'
#
loop_
_entity.id
_entity.type
_entity.pdbx_description
1 polymer ?
#
loop_
_entity_poly.entity_id
_entity_poly.type
_entity_poly.pdbx_seq_one_letter_code
_entity_poly.pdbx_strand_id
1 'polypeptide(L)'
;MTGPYVGGALDLGALKKKAEAPNDAPAGIAAFFEVTEENFEAELIRRSAEVPVIALIGSPRSPASEQLKADLKSLAEAGNLSFIVGYINADVVPQVAQVFGVQNLPTTVAIAAGQPVTNFEGAQPKDALEQWTGTLVEKLGPQLRGLSGGEAQEESEAPDSRLHVAEEALNSGDFDAAIAQYDEILASEPDNVEIKQARNTTVLLKRLDPANRSEDPVAAADAEPQDVAKQLDAADAEAVAGTPEKAFDRLIEGMKRTAGDEKQTLKDRLLELFGLFESSDPRVLKARTQLASALY
;
A
#
# COMPACT_ATOMS: atom_id res chain seq x y z
N MET A 1 -4.18 -76.66 -1.52
CA MET A 1 -3.53 -75.68 -2.43
C MET A 1 -4.50 -74.52 -2.62
N THR A 2 -4.39 -73.51 -1.78
CA THR A 2 -5.22 -72.29 -1.80
C THR A 2 -4.32 -71.14 -2.23
N GLY A 3 -4.43 -70.72 -3.49
CA GLY A 3 -3.79 -69.51 -3.98
C GLY A 3 -4.59 -68.27 -3.54
N PRO A 4 -3.96 -67.21 -3.03
CA PRO A 4 -4.68 -66.03 -2.55
C PRO A 4 -5.11 -65.15 -3.73
N TYR A 5 -6.36 -64.73 -3.69
CA TYR A 5 -6.88 -63.60 -4.45
C TYR A 5 -6.13 -62.34 -4.03
N VAL A 6 -5.40 -61.71 -4.95
CA VAL A 6 -4.91 -60.33 -4.78
C VAL A 6 -5.96 -59.40 -5.36
N GLY A 7 -6.84 -58.90 -4.49
CA GLY A 7 -7.58 -57.68 -4.76
C GLY A 7 -6.61 -56.52 -4.79
N GLY A 8 -6.29 -56.03 -5.97
CA GLY A 8 -5.63 -54.73 -6.13
C GLY A 8 -6.62 -53.64 -5.73
N ALA A 9 -6.61 -53.26 -4.46
CA ALA A 9 -7.20 -52.00 -4.04
C ALA A 9 -6.56 -50.89 -4.87
N LEU A 10 -7.34 -50.19 -5.69
CA LEU A 10 -6.92 -48.92 -6.23
C LEU A 10 -6.69 -48.00 -5.02
N ASP A 11 -5.42 -47.74 -4.73
CA ASP A 11 -5.01 -46.82 -3.70
C ASP A 11 -5.38 -45.41 -4.14
N LEU A 12 -6.54 -44.93 -3.68
CA LEU A 12 -7.01 -43.56 -3.87
C LEU A 12 -6.05 -42.55 -3.22
N GLY A 13 -5.13 -43.00 -2.37
CA GLY A 13 -4.02 -42.20 -1.83
C GLY A 13 -2.96 -41.85 -2.87
N ALA A 14 -2.75 -42.69 -3.89
CA ALA A 14 -1.79 -42.41 -4.96
C ALA A 14 -2.30 -41.34 -5.96
N LEU A 15 -3.62 -41.19 -6.09
CA LEU A 15 -4.24 -40.10 -6.88
C LEU A 15 -4.29 -38.79 -6.09
N LYS A 16 -4.40 -38.84 -4.76
CA LYS A 16 -4.29 -37.65 -3.91
C LYS A 16 -2.85 -37.13 -3.81
N LYS A 17 -1.85 -38.03 -3.80
CA LYS A 17 -0.42 -37.67 -3.84
C LYS A 17 0.11 -37.12 -5.18
N LYS A 18 -0.73 -37.07 -6.23
CA LYS A 18 -0.42 -36.33 -7.47
C LYS A 18 -1.21 -35.02 -7.60
N ALA A 19 -2.16 -34.77 -6.69
CA ALA A 19 -2.87 -33.51 -6.51
C ALA A 19 -2.31 -32.68 -5.33
N GLU A 20 -1.41 -33.23 -4.52
CA GLU A 20 -0.66 -32.53 -3.48
C GLU A 20 0.84 -32.58 -3.83
N ALA A 21 1.23 -31.74 -4.81
CA ALA A 21 2.60 -31.25 -4.87
C ALA A 21 2.76 -30.16 -3.78
N PRO A 22 3.94 -30.04 -3.15
CA PRO A 22 4.10 -29.37 -1.87
C PRO A 22 3.81 -27.87 -1.99
N ASN A 23 2.72 -27.44 -1.36
CA ASN A 23 2.50 -26.05 -1.02
C ASN A 23 3.07 -25.84 0.39
N ASP A 24 4.39 -25.66 0.46
CA ASP A 24 5.09 -25.27 1.70
C ASP A 24 6.14 -24.20 1.35
N ALA A 25 5.66 -22.95 1.35
CA ALA A 25 6.41 -21.72 1.58
C ALA A 25 5.39 -20.66 2.04
N PRO A 26 5.77 -19.66 2.87
CA PRO A 26 4.91 -18.48 3.06
C PRO A 26 4.59 -17.91 1.67
N ALA A 27 3.36 -17.47 1.43
CA ALA A 27 2.87 -17.04 0.12
C ALA A 27 3.73 -15.89 -0.46
N GLY A 28 4.77 -16.28 -1.20
CA GLY A 28 5.66 -15.40 -1.93
C GLY A 28 5.12 -15.16 -3.34
N ILE A 29 5.33 -13.96 -3.84
CA ILE A 29 4.90 -13.54 -5.17
C ILE A 29 5.79 -14.23 -6.22
N ALA A 30 5.19 -15.00 -7.12
CA ALA A 30 5.93 -15.62 -8.21
C ALA A 30 6.17 -14.63 -9.35
N ALA A 31 7.43 -14.44 -9.74
CA ALA A 31 7.80 -13.60 -10.88
C ALA A 31 7.23 -14.11 -12.22
N PHE A 32 6.99 -15.43 -12.31
CA PHE A 32 6.38 -16.08 -13.45
C PHE A 32 5.33 -17.08 -12.98
N PHE A 33 4.15 -17.08 -13.59
CA PHE A 33 3.05 -17.98 -13.24
C PHE A 33 2.19 -18.34 -14.45
N GLU A 34 1.42 -19.43 -14.33
CA GLU A 34 0.44 -19.80 -15.33
C GLU A 34 -0.93 -19.18 -14.99
N VAL A 35 -1.59 -18.65 -16.01
CA VAL A 35 -2.88 -17.98 -15.88
C VAL A 35 -4.00 -19.00 -16.04
N THR A 36 -4.92 -18.98 -15.09
CA THR A 36 -6.17 -19.73 -15.09
C THR A 36 -7.35 -18.77 -15.08
N GLU A 37 -8.55 -19.27 -15.34
CA GLU A 37 -9.78 -18.46 -15.21
C GLU A 37 -9.96 -17.93 -13.78
N GLU A 38 -9.49 -18.68 -12.77
CA GLU A 38 -9.64 -18.34 -11.35
C GLU A 38 -8.65 -17.25 -10.90
N ASN A 39 -7.40 -17.28 -11.39
CA ASN A 39 -6.36 -16.34 -10.95
C ASN A 39 -6.23 -15.11 -11.86
N PHE A 40 -6.82 -15.12 -13.06
CA PHE A 40 -6.67 -14.07 -14.07
C PHE A 40 -6.94 -12.66 -13.53
N GLU A 41 -8.07 -12.46 -12.86
CA GLU A 41 -8.45 -11.13 -12.38
C GLU A 41 -7.51 -10.63 -11.27
N ALA A 42 -7.09 -11.53 -10.38
CA ALA A 42 -6.19 -11.19 -9.27
C ALA A 42 -4.77 -10.92 -9.75
N GLU A 43 -4.21 -11.82 -10.54
CA GLU A 43 -2.78 -11.83 -10.86
C GLU A 43 -2.43 -11.00 -12.11
N LEU A 44 -3.37 -10.79 -13.05
CA LEU A 44 -3.12 -9.95 -14.22
C LEU A 44 -3.67 -8.54 -14.06
N ILE A 45 -4.92 -8.42 -13.62
CA ILE A 45 -5.59 -7.12 -13.60
C ILE A 45 -5.27 -6.37 -12.32
N ARG A 46 -5.59 -6.91 -11.15
CA ARG A 46 -5.32 -6.24 -9.86
C ARG A 46 -3.82 -6.02 -9.67
N ARG A 47 -3.00 -7.03 -9.94
CA ARG A 47 -1.54 -6.92 -9.79
C ARG A 47 -0.89 -5.88 -10.70
N SER A 48 -1.50 -5.59 -11.84
CA SER A 48 -0.99 -4.55 -12.73
C SER A 48 -1.07 -3.14 -12.15
N ALA A 49 -1.86 -2.92 -11.08
CA ALA A 49 -1.85 -1.68 -10.32
C ALA A 49 -0.62 -1.53 -9.40
N GLU A 50 0.05 -2.64 -9.10
CA GLU A 50 1.21 -2.70 -8.21
C GLU A 50 2.51 -2.80 -9.01
N VAL A 51 2.54 -3.54 -10.12
CA VAL A 51 3.74 -3.72 -10.94
C VAL A 51 3.40 -3.95 -12.40
N PRO A 52 4.29 -3.69 -13.37
CA PRO A 52 4.03 -4.09 -14.75
C PRO A 52 3.79 -5.60 -14.86
N VAL A 53 2.65 -5.98 -15.43
CA VAL A 53 2.32 -7.38 -15.70
C VAL A 53 2.43 -7.64 -17.19
N ILE A 54 3.23 -8.64 -17.56
CA ILE A 54 3.38 -9.10 -18.94
C ILE A 54 2.54 -10.36 -19.12
N ALA A 55 1.49 -10.26 -19.91
CA ALA A 55 0.68 -11.39 -20.34
C ALA A 55 1.27 -11.99 -21.62
N LEU A 56 1.82 -13.20 -21.55
CA LEU A 56 2.24 -13.98 -22.71
C LEU A 56 1.13 -14.95 -23.11
N ILE A 57 0.49 -14.71 -24.24
CA ILE A 57 -0.49 -15.63 -24.83
C ILE A 57 0.22 -16.52 -25.84
N GLY A 58 0.24 -17.83 -25.61
CA GLY A 58 0.95 -18.79 -26.45
C GLY A 58 0.33 -20.19 -26.45
N SER A 59 1.01 -21.11 -27.14
CA SER A 59 0.62 -22.52 -27.18
C SER A 59 1.88 -23.40 -27.11
N PRO A 60 1.86 -24.52 -26.35
CA PRO A 60 2.98 -25.45 -26.26
C PRO A 60 3.26 -26.19 -27.58
N ARG A 61 2.37 -26.07 -28.56
CA ARG A 61 2.55 -26.64 -29.90
C ARG A 61 3.44 -25.78 -30.79
N SER A 62 3.76 -24.55 -30.38
CA SER A 62 4.58 -23.61 -31.14
C SER A 62 5.97 -23.47 -30.52
N PRO A 63 7.05 -23.84 -31.24
CA PRO A 63 8.42 -23.64 -30.77
C PRO A 63 8.73 -22.19 -30.41
N ALA A 64 8.16 -21.25 -31.16
CA ALA A 64 8.29 -19.81 -30.91
C ALA A 64 7.65 -19.39 -29.57
N SER A 65 6.50 -19.99 -29.21
CA SER A 65 5.85 -19.73 -27.92
C SER A 65 6.67 -20.30 -26.76
N GLU A 66 7.20 -21.50 -26.91
CA GLU A 66 8.02 -22.14 -25.86
C GLU A 66 9.33 -21.40 -25.63
N GLN A 67 10.00 -20.94 -26.69
CA GLN A 67 11.21 -20.14 -26.57
C GLN A 67 10.92 -18.81 -25.86
N LEU A 68 9.87 -18.10 -26.28
CA LEU A 68 9.49 -16.82 -25.67
C LEU A 68 9.05 -16.99 -24.21
N LYS A 69 8.37 -18.09 -23.87
CA LYS A 69 8.03 -18.48 -22.49
C LYS A 69 9.29 -18.65 -21.65
N ALA A 70 10.30 -19.37 -22.16
CA ALA A 70 11.55 -19.59 -21.46
C ALA A 70 12.35 -18.29 -21.23
N ASP A 71 12.44 -17.44 -22.27
CA ASP A 71 13.16 -16.18 -22.17
C ASP A 71 12.50 -15.21 -21.19
N LEU A 72 11.19 -15.00 -21.28
CA LEU A 72 10.45 -14.12 -20.36
C LEU A 72 10.45 -14.65 -18.93
N LYS A 73 10.39 -15.97 -18.73
CA LYS A 73 10.54 -16.57 -17.40
C LYS A 73 11.91 -16.25 -16.81
N SER A 74 12.98 -16.47 -17.57
CA SER A 74 14.34 -16.16 -17.12
C SER A 74 14.52 -14.67 -16.78
N LEU A 75 13.91 -13.77 -17.56
CA LEU A 75 13.98 -12.34 -17.30
C LEU A 75 13.18 -11.92 -16.07
N ALA A 76 11.99 -12.48 -15.87
CA ALA A 76 11.17 -12.18 -14.69
C ALA A 76 11.83 -12.67 -13.40
N GLU A 77 12.39 -13.89 -13.42
CA GLU A 77 13.13 -14.45 -12.28
C GLU A 77 14.40 -13.64 -11.94
N ALA A 78 15.07 -13.08 -12.95
CA ALA A 78 16.22 -12.19 -12.75
C ALA A 78 15.82 -10.75 -12.36
N GLY A 79 14.58 -10.35 -12.62
CA GLY A 79 14.09 -8.98 -12.48
C GLY A 79 13.69 -8.59 -11.06
N ASN A 80 13.89 -9.44 -10.05
CA ASN A 80 13.58 -9.17 -8.63
C ASN A 80 12.18 -8.57 -8.40
N LEU A 81 11.17 -9.11 -9.10
CA LEU A 81 9.78 -8.63 -9.09
C LEU A 81 9.57 -7.17 -9.55
N SER A 82 10.50 -6.58 -10.30
CA SER A 82 10.29 -5.30 -11.00
C SER A 82 9.20 -5.37 -12.09
N PHE A 83 8.91 -6.57 -12.55
CA PHE A 83 7.76 -6.95 -13.37
C PHE A 83 7.45 -8.42 -13.14
N ILE A 84 6.23 -8.85 -13.49
CA ILE A 84 5.84 -10.26 -13.45
C ILE A 84 5.29 -10.72 -14.79
N VAL A 85 5.34 -12.02 -15.04
CA VAL A 85 4.91 -12.63 -16.30
C VAL A 85 3.84 -13.67 -16.04
N GLY A 86 2.67 -13.47 -16.63
CA GLY A 86 1.58 -14.44 -16.67
C GLY A 86 1.54 -15.16 -18.01
N TYR A 87 1.75 -16.48 -18.03
CA TYR A 87 1.59 -17.28 -19.24
C TYR A 87 0.14 -17.77 -19.40
N ILE A 88 -0.49 -17.37 -20.50
CA ILE A 88 -1.83 -17.79 -20.90
C ILE A 88 -1.70 -18.85 -21.98
N ASN A 89 -2.01 -20.09 -21.64
CA ASN A 89 -2.05 -21.18 -22.60
C ASN A 89 -3.37 -21.12 -23.39
N ALA A 90 -3.31 -20.65 -24.63
CA ALA A 90 -4.48 -20.49 -25.49
C ALA A 90 -5.20 -21.81 -25.83
N ASP A 91 -4.52 -22.96 -25.69
CA ASP A 91 -5.13 -24.29 -25.90
C ASP A 91 -5.92 -24.76 -24.67
N VAL A 92 -5.65 -24.21 -23.49
CA VAL A 92 -6.25 -24.65 -22.20
C VAL A 92 -7.29 -23.64 -21.70
N VAL A 93 -6.99 -22.35 -21.77
CA VAL A 93 -7.87 -21.24 -21.33
C VAL A 93 -8.20 -20.29 -22.50
N PRO A 94 -8.87 -20.76 -23.57
CA PRO A 94 -9.13 -19.95 -24.76
C PRO A 94 -10.00 -18.71 -24.48
N GLN A 95 -10.85 -18.77 -23.46
CA GLN A 95 -11.70 -17.65 -23.02
C GLN A 95 -10.86 -16.48 -22.52
N VAL A 96 -9.82 -16.76 -21.72
CA VAL A 96 -8.89 -15.74 -21.22
C VAL A 96 -8.07 -15.14 -22.38
N ALA A 97 -7.61 -15.96 -23.31
CA ALA A 97 -6.90 -15.49 -24.50
C ALA A 97 -7.76 -14.56 -25.38
N GLN A 98 -9.08 -14.83 -25.51
CA GLN A 98 -10.01 -14.00 -26.27
C GLN A 98 -10.17 -12.59 -25.71
N VAL A 99 -10.05 -12.39 -24.40
CA VAL A 99 -10.13 -11.07 -23.75
C VAL A 99 -9.08 -10.10 -24.32
N PHE A 100 -7.91 -10.62 -24.66
CA PHE A 100 -6.82 -9.83 -25.24
C PHE A 100 -6.95 -9.60 -26.75
N GLY A 101 -7.97 -10.16 -27.41
CA GLY A 101 -8.22 -9.95 -28.83
C GLY A 101 -7.09 -10.43 -29.75
N VAL A 102 -6.30 -11.41 -29.30
CA VAL A 102 -5.10 -11.87 -30.03
C VAL A 102 -5.46 -12.53 -31.36
N GLN A 103 -4.74 -12.18 -32.43
CA GLN A 103 -4.94 -12.76 -33.77
C GLN A 103 -3.87 -13.78 -34.13
N ASN A 104 -2.65 -13.59 -33.61
CA ASN A 104 -1.50 -14.46 -33.87
C ASN A 104 -0.89 -14.96 -32.55
N LEU A 105 -0.32 -16.17 -32.56
CA LEU A 105 0.39 -16.73 -31.41
C LEU A 105 1.88 -16.93 -31.76
N PRO A 106 2.82 -16.61 -30.85
CA PRO A 106 2.57 -15.96 -29.55
C PRO A 106 2.27 -14.46 -29.67
N THR A 107 1.53 -13.92 -28.71
CA THR A 107 1.35 -12.48 -28.52
C THR A 107 1.69 -12.12 -27.08
N THR A 108 2.42 -11.03 -26.89
CA THR A 108 2.77 -10.52 -25.57
C THR A 108 2.13 -9.16 -25.35
N VAL A 109 1.45 -8.98 -24.23
CA VAL A 109 0.80 -7.72 -23.85
C VAL A 109 1.33 -7.28 -22.51
N ALA A 110 1.85 -6.05 -22.42
CA ALA A 110 2.18 -5.42 -21.14
C ALA A 110 0.95 -4.66 -20.62
N ILE A 111 0.68 -4.81 -19.33
CA ILE A 111 -0.47 -4.27 -18.62
C ILE A 111 0.05 -3.47 -17.42
N ALA A 112 -0.49 -2.27 -17.23
CA ALA A 112 -0.26 -1.44 -16.05
C ALA A 112 -1.55 -0.71 -15.67
N ALA A 113 -1.81 -0.59 -14.36
CA ALA A 113 -3.04 0.01 -13.81
C ALA A 113 -4.34 -0.52 -14.46
N GLY A 114 -4.37 -1.83 -14.77
CA GLY A 114 -5.50 -2.51 -15.40
C GLY A 114 -5.68 -2.23 -16.89
N GLN A 115 -4.72 -1.58 -17.55
CA GLN A 115 -4.81 -1.18 -18.96
C GLN A 115 -3.62 -1.73 -19.78
N PRO A 116 -3.85 -2.21 -21.02
CA PRO A 116 -2.76 -2.54 -21.94
C PRO A 116 -1.95 -1.30 -22.31
N VAL A 117 -0.63 -1.35 -22.12
CA VAL A 117 0.27 -0.22 -22.41
C VAL A 117 1.04 -0.40 -23.72
N THR A 118 1.43 -1.63 -24.05
CA THR A 118 2.10 -1.98 -25.30
C THR A 118 2.00 -3.48 -25.55
N ASN A 119 2.13 -3.91 -26.80
CA ASN A 119 2.10 -5.31 -27.20
C ASN A 119 3.02 -5.57 -28.39
N PHE A 120 3.36 -6.84 -28.61
CA PHE A 120 3.99 -7.31 -29.83
C PHE A 120 3.55 -8.74 -30.14
N GLU A 121 3.67 -9.13 -31.41
CA GLU A 121 3.37 -10.47 -31.90
C GLU A 121 4.64 -11.17 -32.39
N GLY A 122 4.65 -12.50 -32.27
CA GLY A 122 5.74 -13.34 -32.78
C GLY A 122 6.95 -13.45 -31.84
N ALA A 123 7.94 -14.24 -32.29
CA ALA A 123 9.18 -14.43 -31.56
C ALA A 123 10.06 -13.17 -31.62
N GLN A 124 10.78 -12.90 -30.53
CA GLN A 124 11.72 -11.79 -30.42
C GLN A 124 13.09 -12.31 -29.99
N PRO A 125 14.20 -11.70 -30.45
CA PRO A 125 15.52 -11.97 -29.89
C PRO A 125 15.59 -11.60 -28.41
N LYS A 126 16.39 -12.33 -27.63
CA LYS A 126 16.53 -12.09 -26.19
C LYS A 126 16.96 -10.66 -25.85
N ASP A 127 17.92 -10.09 -26.59
CA ASP A 127 18.37 -8.71 -26.40
C ASP A 127 17.24 -7.68 -26.58
N ALA A 128 16.31 -7.94 -27.51
CA ALA A 128 15.15 -7.07 -27.73
C ALA A 128 14.14 -7.19 -26.58
N LEU A 129 13.97 -8.40 -26.02
CA LEU A 129 13.13 -8.62 -24.84
C LEU A 129 13.70 -7.91 -23.61
N GLU A 130 15.01 -8.01 -23.37
CA GLU A 130 15.71 -7.33 -22.28
C GLU A 130 15.53 -5.80 -22.34
N GLN A 131 15.71 -5.22 -23.54
CA GLN A 131 15.50 -3.79 -23.76
C GLN A 131 14.04 -3.39 -23.54
N TRP A 132 13.09 -4.19 -24.04
CA TRP A 132 11.67 -3.91 -23.92
C TRP A 132 11.19 -3.99 -22.47
N THR A 133 11.57 -5.05 -21.72
CA THR A 133 11.26 -5.18 -20.30
C THR A 133 11.93 -4.09 -19.47
N GLY A 134 13.19 -3.76 -19.76
CA GLY A 134 13.90 -2.67 -19.09
C GLY A 134 13.20 -1.32 -19.29
N THR A 135 12.77 -1.02 -20.52
CA THR A 135 12.01 0.21 -20.83
C THR A 135 10.67 0.25 -20.12
N LEU A 136 9.98 -0.90 -19.99
CA LEU A 136 8.73 -1.01 -19.25
C LEU A 136 8.93 -0.69 -17.77
N VAL A 137 9.93 -1.31 -17.15
CA VAL A 137 10.27 -1.07 -15.73
C VAL A 137 10.68 0.38 -15.50
N GLU A 138 11.52 0.95 -16.36
CA GLU A 138 11.97 2.34 -16.22
C GLU A 138 10.82 3.35 -16.31
N LYS A 139 9.87 3.13 -17.24
CA LYS A 139 8.76 4.07 -17.46
C LYS A 139 7.62 3.90 -16.47
N LEU A 140 7.32 2.65 -16.08
CA LEU A 140 6.13 2.31 -15.30
C LEU A 140 6.45 1.99 -13.84
N GLY A 141 7.66 1.49 -13.55
CA GLY A 141 8.10 1.16 -12.20
C GLY A 141 7.96 2.33 -11.21
N PRO A 142 8.42 3.56 -11.53
CA PRO A 142 8.26 4.71 -10.63
C PRO A 142 6.80 5.13 -10.40
N GLN A 143 5.86 4.67 -11.24
CA GLN A 143 4.44 5.04 -11.17
C GLN A 143 3.58 3.98 -10.46
N LEU A 144 4.17 2.83 -10.13
CA LEU A 144 3.48 1.67 -9.59
C LEU A 144 4.08 1.30 -8.23
N ARG A 145 3.26 0.67 -7.37
CA ARG A 145 3.59 0.46 -5.94
C ARG A 145 4.75 -0.53 -5.69
N GLY A 146 5.13 -1.35 -6.67
CA GLY A 146 6.11 -2.43 -6.58
C GLY A 146 5.53 -3.73 -5.99
N LEU A 147 6.13 -4.87 -6.35
CA LEU A 147 5.93 -6.16 -5.66
C LEU A 147 7.23 -6.53 -4.96
N SER A 148 7.27 -6.53 -3.64
CA SER A 148 8.52 -6.79 -2.91
C SER A 148 8.85 -8.28 -2.90
N GLY A 149 9.99 -8.63 -3.52
CA GLY A 149 10.62 -9.95 -3.44
C GLY A 149 12.12 -9.76 -3.27
N GLY A 150 12.63 -10.02 -2.06
CA GLY A 150 14.05 -10.13 -1.74
C GLY A 150 14.88 -8.83 -1.86
N GLU A 151 15.02 -8.12 -0.73
CA GLU A 151 16.14 -7.26 -0.27
C GLU A 151 17.09 -6.69 -1.37
N ALA A 152 17.21 -5.38 -1.64
CA ALA A 152 17.36 -4.27 -0.69
C ALA A 152 17.08 -2.88 -1.30
N GLN A 153 16.44 -2.04 -0.44
CA GLN A 153 16.50 -0.56 -0.30
C GLN A 153 15.99 0.28 -1.49
N GLU A 154 14.82 0.94 -1.45
CA GLU A 154 14.31 1.83 -0.38
C GLU A 154 12.82 1.58 -0.01
N GLU A 155 12.60 1.39 1.31
CA GLU A 155 11.40 1.60 2.15
C GLU A 155 9.99 1.42 1.54
N SER A 156 9.56 0.16 1.42
CA SER A 156 8.24 -0.23 1.92
C SER A 156 8.43 -1.41 2.88
N GLU A 157 8.25 -1.13 4.16
CA GLU A 157 8.28 -2.12 5.21
C GLU A 157 7.23 -3.21 4.91
N ALA A 158 7.63 -4.49 4.98
CA ALA A 158 6.71 -5.46 5.58
C ALA A 158 6.24 -4.81 6.88
N PRO A 159 4.93 -4.64 7.16
CA PRO A 159 4.44 -3.75 8.21
C PRO A 159 5.34 -3.94 9.41
N ASP A 160 6.08 -2.90 9.79
CA ASP A 160 6.96 -2.99 10.94
C ASP A 160 6.14 -3.69 12.01
N SER A 161 6.64 -4.78 12.58
CA SER A 161 5.91 -5.46 13.64
C SER A 161 5.46 -4.45 14.72
N ARG A 162 6.22 -3.37 14.91
CA ARG A 162 5.88 -2.20 15.74
C ARG A 162 4.70 -1.38 15.19
N LEU A 163 4.61 -1.15 13.87
CA LEU A 163 3.45 -0.52 13.24
C LEU A 163 2.18 -1.36 13.40
N HIS A 164 2.28 -2.68 13.24
CA HIS A 164 1.13 -3.56 13.44
C HIS A 164 0.63 -3.50 14.90
N VAL A 165 1.54 -3.46 15.88
CA VAL A 165 1.18 -3.28 17.29
C VAL A 165 0.52 -1.91 17.53
N ALA A 166 0.99 -0.84 16.87
CA ALA A 166 0.37 0.48 16.95
C ALA A 166 -1.05 0.47 16.35
N GLU A 167 -1.27 -0.20 15.22
CA GLU A 167 -2.57 -0.36 14.59
C GLU A 167 -3.55 -1.17 15.44
N GLU A 168 -3.11 -2.28 16.04
CA GLU A 168 -3.94 -3.07 16.97
C GLU A 168 -4.33 -2.25 18.21
N ALA A 169 -3.40 -1.45 18.74
CA ALA A 169 -3.67 -0.54 19.85
C ALA A 169 -4.70 0.53 19.47
N LEU A 170 -4.59 1.14 18.29
CA LEU A 170 -5.59 2.07 17.76
C LEU A 170 -6.98 1.41 17.63
N ASN A 171 -7.03 0.21 17.04
CA ASN A 171 -8.28 -0.53 16.83
C ASN A 171 -8.96 -0.94 18.14
N SER A 172 -8.19 -1.12 19.22
CA SER A 172 -8.70 -1.41 20.56
C SER A 172 -9.00 -0.15 21.38
N GLY A 173 -8.72 1.05 20.85
CA GLY A 173 -8.88 2.32 21.55
C GLY A 173 -7.80 2.61 22.59
N ASP A 174 -6.72 1.82 22.64
CA ASP A 174 -5.57 2.05 23.50
C ASP A 174 -4.61 3.05 22.83
N PHE A 175 -5.01 4.32 22.84
CA PHE A 175 -4.20 5.38 22.24
C PHE A 175 -2.84 5.54 22.92
N ASP A 176 -2.73 5.22 24.22
CA ASP A 176 -1.46 5.29 24.95
C ASP A 176 -0.46 4.25 24.44
N ALA A 177 -0.90 3.01 24.26
CA ALA A 177 -0.06 1.97 23.68
C ALA A 177 0.35 2.31 22.24
N ALA A 178 -0.57 2.84 21.42
CA ALA A 178 -0.28 3.26 20.05
C ALA A 178 0.79 4.38 20.00
N ILE A 179 0.66 5.41 20.84
CA ILE A 179 1.65 6.51 20.92
C ILE A 179 3.02 5.99 21.33
N ALA A 180 3.07 5.08 22.32
CA ALA A 180 4.33 4.51 22.78
C ALA A 180 5.06 3.72 21.67
N GLN A 181 4.31 3.01 20.82
CA GLN A 181 4.88 2.32 19.67
C GLN A 181 5.41 3.29 18.61
N TYR A 182 4.66 4.34 18.28
CA TYR A 182 5.17 5.37 17.37
C TYR A 182 6.41 6.08 17.93
N ASP A 183 6.47 6.33 19.24
CA ASP A 183 7.66 6.89 19.90
C ASP A 183 8.87 5.95 19.79
N GLU A 184 8.67 4.64 19.91
CA GLU A 184 9.73 3.64 19.72
C GLU A 184 10.25 3.61 18.27
N ILE A 185 9.36 3.74 17.29
CA ILE A 185 9.73 3.84 15.87
C ILE A 185 10.51 5.14 15.62
N LEU A 186 10.05 6.28 16.15
CA LEU A 186 10.74 7.56 16.00
C LEU A 186 12.08 7.63 16.73
N ALA A 187 12.30 6.78 17.74
CA ALA A 187 13.60 6.68 18.39
C ALA A 187 14.68 6.10 17.45
N SER A 188 14.30 5.17 16.57
CA SER A 188 15.18 4.65 15.50
C SER A 188 15.15 5.50 14.24
N GLU A 189 14.00 6.09 13.92
CA GLU A 189 13.75 6.82 12.68
C GLU A 189 13.24 8.23 12.95
N PRO A 190 14.09 9.11 13.50
CA PRO A 190 13.67 10.42 13.99
C PRO A 190 13.20 11.36 12.89
N ASP A 191 13.47 11.08 11.62
CA ASP A 191 13.08 11.91 10.47
C ASP A 191 11.88 11.35 9.71
N ASN A 192 11.31 10.21 10.12
CA ASN A 192 10.16 9.59 9.47
C ASN A 192 8.91 10.48 9.64
N VAL A 193 8.51 11.13 8.55
CA VAL A 193 7.41 12.11 8.53
C VAL A 193 6.06 11.43 8.73
N GLU A 194 5.87 10.25 8.15
CA GLU A 194 4.61 9.50 8.22
C GLU A 194 4.33 9.05 9.65
N ILE A 195 5.34 8.51 10.35
CA ILE A 195 5.20 8.10 11.75
C ILE A 195 4.94 9.30 12.66
N LYS A 196 5.59 10.45 12.42
CA LYS A 196 5.28 11.70 13.16
C LYS A 196 3.81 12.11 12.96
N GLN A 197 3.30 12.05 11.74
CA GLN A 197 1.92 12.37 11.43
C GLN A 197 0.94 11.39 12.09
N ALA A 198 1.20 10.09 12.01
CA ALA A 198 0.39 9.04 12.63
C ALA A 198 0.34 9.20 14.16
N ARG A 199 1.49 9.47 14.79
CA ARG A 199 1.60 9.76 16.21
C ARG A 199 0.77 10.99 16.61
N ASN A 200 0.94 12.11 15.91
CA ASN A 200 0.22 13.35 16.23
C ASN A 200 -1.30 13.18 16.04
N THR A 201 -1.71 12.44 15.02
CA THR A 201 -3.12 12.09 14.79
C THR A 201 -3.67 11.26 15.96
N THR A 202 -2.89 10.30 16.46
CA THR A 202 -3.28 9.47 17.61
C THR A 202 -3.41 10.30 18.89
N VAL A 203 -2.48 11.22 19.13
CA VAL A 203 -2.56 12.16 20.27
C VAL A 203 -3.83 13.02 20.19
N LEU A 204 -4.18 13.50 19.01
CA LEU A 204 -5.42 14.24 18.78
C LEU A 204 -6.66 13.37 19.05
N LEU A 205 -6.71 12.15 18.51
CA LEU A 205 -7.81 11.21 18.74
C LEU A 205 -8.00 10.89 20.22
N LYS A 206 -6.90 10.68 20.97
CA LYS A 206 -6.93 10.46 22.41
C LYS A 206 -7.61 11.60 23.17
N ARG A 207 -7.33 12.86 22.81
CA ARG A 207 -7.95 14.04 23.45
C ARG A 207 -9.43 14.17 23.13
N LEU A 208 -9.83 13.67 21.96
CA LEU A 208 -11.20 13.70 21.48
C LEU A 208 -12.00 12.45 21.85
N ASP A 209 -11.40 11.52 22.60
CA ASP A 209 -12.05 10.29 23.04
C ASP A 209 -13.41 10.63 23.71
N PRO A 210 -14.53 10.16 23.13
CA PRO A 210 -15.86 10.39 23.69
C PRO A 210 -16.01 9.90 25.14
N ALA A 211 -15.22 8.91 25.57
CA ALA A 211 -15.24 8.43 26.95
C ALA A 211 -14.81 9.50 27.96
N ASN A 212 -14.01 10.49 27.52
CA ASN A 212 -13.47 11.56 28.36
C ASN A 212 -14.22 12.88 28.20
N ARG A 213 -15.37 12.89 27.52
CA ARG A 213 -16.08 14.13 27.18
C ARG A 213 -17.57 14.07 27.49
N SER A 214 -18.06 15.09 28.20
CA SER A 214 -19.47 15.21 28.61
C SER A 214 -20.27 16.28 27.86
N GLU A 215 -19.61 17.13 27.08
CA GLU A 215 -20.24 18.25 26.37
C GLU A 215 -19.64 18.48 24.97
N ASP A 216 -20.31 19.27 24.14
CA ASP A 216 -19.80 19.69 22.83
C ASP A 216 -18.64 20.69 23.03
N PRO A 217 -17.41 20.39 22.55
CA PRO A 217 -16.24 21.23 22.76
C PRO A 217 -16.40 22.64 22.22
N VAL A 218 -17.00 22.76 21.04
CA VAL A 218 -17.12 24.03 20.34
C VAL A 218 -18.12 24.90 21.07
N ALA A 219 -19.27 24.34 21.45
CA ALA A 219 -20.27 25.06 22.24
C ALA A 219 -19.73 25.50 23.61
N ALA A 220 -18.98 24.63 24.30
CA ALA A 220 -18.37 24.93 25.59
C ALA A 220 -17.34 26.06 25.49
N ALA A 221 -16.49 26.03 24.46
CA ALA A 221 -15.49 27.07 24.19
C ALA A 221 -16.11 28.41 23.79
N ASP A 222 -17.22 28.39 23.07
CA ASP A 222 -17.94 29.61 22.67
C ASP A 222 -18.66 30.26 23.86
N ALA A 223 -19.11 29.45 24.84
CA ALA A 223 -19.68 29.94 26.09
C ALA A 223 -18.62 30.57 27.03
N GLU A 224 -17.38 30.08 26.99
CA GLU A 224 -16.28 30.54 27.83
C GLU A 224 -15.03 30.92 26.99
N PRO A 225 -15.06 32.05 26.25
CA PRO A 225 -14.03 32.40 25.28
C PRO A 225 -12.63 32.68 25.85
N GLN A 226 -12.51 32.82 27.17
CA GLN A 226 -11.26 33.08 27.89
C GLN A 226 -10.65 31.80 28.48
N ASP A 227 -11.40 30.69 28.51
CA ASP A 227 -10.89 29.41 29.00
C ASP A 227 -10.01 28.76 27.92
N VAL A 228 -8.70 28.77 28.15
CA VAL A 228 -7.71 28.22 27.23
C VAL A 228 -7.89 26.73 27.01
N ALA A 229 -8.23 25.96 28.04
CA ALA A 229 -8.43 24.52 27.92
C ALA A 229 -9.61 24.22 26.97
N LYS A 230 -10.71 24.95 27.11
CA LYS A 230 -11.86 24.81 26.21
C LYS A 230 -11.53 25.23 24.78
N GLN A 231 -10.74 26.29 24.59
CA GLN A 231 -10.30 26.67 23.24
C GLN A 231 -9.44 25.60 22.56
N LEU A 232 -8.59 24.91 23.32
CA LEU A 232 -7.78 23.79 22.82
C LEU A 232 -8.67 22.62 22.40
N ASP A 233 -9.63 22.24 23.24
CA ASP A 233 -10.56 21.15 22.96
C ASP A 233 -11.45 21.43 21.75
N ALA A 234 -11.90 22.67 21.58
CA ALA A 234 -12.66 23.10 20.42
C ALA A 234 -11.81 23.11 19.14
N ALA A 235 -10.55 23.55 19.22
CA ALA A 235 -9.64 23.51 18.07
C ALA A 235 -9.39 22.08 17.60
N ASP A 236 -9.18 21.15 18.53
CA ASP A 236 -9.05 19.72 18.20
C ASP A 236 -10.31 19.20 17.50
N ALA A 237 -11.50 19.53 18.03
CA ALA A 237 -12.77 19.10 17.46
C ALA A 237 -13.01 19.68 16.06
N GLU A 238 -12.69 20.96 15.85
CA GLU A 238 -12.78 21.64 14.55
C GLU A 238 -11.82 21.04 13.51
N ALA A 239 -10.62 20.64 13.92
CA ALA A 239 -9.65 19.97 13.05
C ALA A 239 -10.19 18.61 12.58
N VAL A 240 -10.70 17.77 13.49
CA VAL A 240 -11.28 16.46 13.13
C VAL A 240 -12.59 16.59 12.35
N ALA A 241 -13.38 17.64 12.60
CA ALA A 241 -14.59 17.94 11.83
C ALA A 241 -14.31 18.40 10.39
N GLY A 242 -13.05 18.42 9.94
CA GLY A 242 -12.67 18.83 8.59
C GLY A 242 -12.67 20.35 8.38
N THR A 243 -12.63 21.12 9.46
CA THR A 243 -12.54 22.60 9.43
C THR A 243 -11.26 23.11 10.11
N PRO A 244 -10.06 22.66 9.69
CA PRO A 244 -8.81 23.00 10.36
C PRO A 244 -8.49 24.51 10.33
N GLU A 245 -8.99 25.26 9.35
CA GLU A 245 -8.85 26.72 9.33
C GLU A 245 -9.49 27.37 10.56
N LYS A 246 -10.65 26.88 11.01
CA LYS A 246 -11.31 27.38 12.22
C LYS A 246 -10.48 27.06 13.46
N ALA A 247 -9.94 25.84 13.53
CA ALA A 247 -9.06 25.43 14.62
C ALA A 247 -7.82 26.34 14.69
N PHE A 248 -7.18 26.62 13.55
CA PHE A 248 -6.02 27.49 13.47
C PHE A 248 -6.35 28.92 13.89
N ASP A 249 -7.42 29.49 13.34
CA ASP A 249 -7.86 30.85 13.66
C ASP A 249 -8.21 30.94 15.16
N ARG A 250 -8.89 29.94 15.74
CA ARG A 250 -9.23 29.88 17.17
C ARG A 250 -7.99 29.96 18.06
N LEU A 251 -6.97 29.14 17.78
CA LEU A 251 -5.73 29.14 18.56
C LEU A 251 -4.95 30.44 18.39
N ILE A 252 -4.89 31.00 17.18
CA ILE A 252 -4.23 32.28 16.89
C ILE A 252 -4.91 33.43 17.62
N GLU A 253 -6.25 33.49 17.60
CA GLU A 253 -7.01 34.50 18.34
C GLU A 253 -6.89 34.31 19.85
N GLY A 254 -6.78 33.07 20.35
CA GLY A 254 -6.43 32.79 21.74
C GLY A 254 -5.08 33.43 22.12
N MET A 255 -4.04 33.21 21.32
CA MET A 255 -2.68 33.72 21.58
C MET A 255 -2.57 35.25 21.61
N LYS A 256 -3.50 35.96 20.96
CA LYS A 256 -3.57 37.44 21.02
C LYS A 256 -4.11 37.94 22.36
N ARG A 257 -4.84 37.09 23.09
CA ARG A 257 -5.54 37.44 24.35
C ARG A 257 -4.80 36.92 25.59
N THR A 258 -3.91 35.95 25.43
CA THR A 258 -3.15 35.31 26.50
C THR A 258 -1.67 35.72 26.53
N ALA A 259 -0.99 35.45 27.64
CA ALA A 259 0.45 35.68 27.79
C ALA A 259 1.10 34.54 28.58
N GLY A 260 2.44 34.51 28.60
CA GLY A 260 3.19 33.48 29.33
C GLY A 260 2.85 32.06 28.89
N ASP A 261 2.66 31.18 29.87
CA ASP A 261 2.48 29.74 29.67
C ASP A 261 1.21 29.41 28.85
N GLU A 262 0.14 30.19 29.00
CA GLU A 262 -1.09 30.01 28.22
C GLU A 262 -0.86 30.26 26.73
N LYS A 263 -0.14 31.35 26.40
CA LYS A 263 0.22 31.65 25.00
C LYS A 263 1.13 30.56 24.43
N GLN A 264 2.06 30.05 25.24
CA GLN A 264 2.94 28.97 24.82
C GLN A 264 2.16 27.67 24.58
N THR A 265 1.21 27.33 25.44
CA THR A 265 0.35 26.14 25.29
C THR A 265 -0.48 26.18 24.01
N LEU A 266 -1.08 27.33 23.68
CA LEU A 266 -1.83 27.53 22.43
C LEU A 266 -0.94 27.41 21.19
N LYS A 267 0.28 27.97 21.26
CA LYS A 267 1.28 27.86 20.20
C LYS A 267 1.68 26.41 19.96
N ASP A 268 1.97 25.68 21.02
CA ASP A 268 2.40 24.28 20.94
C ASP A 268 1.29 23.41 20.32
N ARG A 269 0.03 23.64 20.72
CA ARG A 269 -1.11 22.97 20.08
C ARG A 269 -1.25 23.32 18.60
N LEU A 270 -1.07 24.58 18.23
CA LEU A 270 -1.17 24.99 16.83
C LEU A 270 -0.11 24.30 15.98
N LEU A 271 1.13 24.19 16.48
CA LEU A 271 2.21 23.50 15.78
C LEU A 271 1.94 22.00 15.66
N GLU A 272 1.35 21.38 16.68
CA GLU A 272 0.91 19.99 16.63
C GLU A 272 -0.16 19.78 15.55
N LEU A 273 -1.19 20.65 15.48
CA LEU A 273 -2.21 20.56 14.45
C LEU A 273 -1.65 20.82 13.04
N PHE A 274 -0.65 21.69 12.87
CA PHE A 274 0.06 21.81 11.60
C PHE A 274 0.77 20.51 11.20
N GLY A 275 1.26 19.76 12.19
CA GLY A 275 1.91 18.48 12.00
C GLY A 275 0.99 17.37 11.47
N LEU A 276 -0.32 17.62 11.32
CA LEU A 276 -1.29 16.69 10.73
C LEU A 276 -1.41 16.85 9.21
N PHE A 277 -0.80 17.89 8.64
CA PHE A 277 -0.91 18.23 7.22
C PHE A 277 0.45 18.19 6.55
N GLU A 278 0.45 18.15 5.22
CA GLU A 278 1.65 18.40 4.44
C GLU A 278 2.19 19.81 4.67
N SER A 279 3.52 19.95 4.64
CA SER A 279 4.19 21.24 4.84
C SER A 279 3.83 22.32 3.80
N SER A 280 3.36 21.89 2.62
CA SER A 280 2.92 22.70 1.48
C SER A 280 1.43 23.07 1.52
N ASP A 281 0.66 22.57 2.51
CA ASP A 281 -0.78 22.82 2.59
C ASP A 281 -1.08 24.33 2.66
N PRO A 282 -1.88 24.89 1.73
CA PRO A 282 -2.17 26.33 1.69
C PRO A 282 -2.75 26.89 3.00
N ARG A 283 -3.51 26.07 3.73
CA ARG A 283 -4.13 26.45 5.02
C ARG A 283 -3.06 26.60 6.09
N VAL A 284 -2.12 25.66 6.15
CA VAL A 284 -0.96 25.72 7.06
C VAL A 284 -0.06 26.90 6.72
N LEU A 285 0.24 27.14 5.44
CA LEU A 285 1.07 28.27 5.00
C LEU A 285 0.47 29.62 5.41
N LYS A 286 -0.84 29.78 5.23
CA LYS A 286 -1.58 30.98 5.66
C LYS A 286 -1.54 31.13 7.18
N ALA A 287 -1.83 30.07 7.92
CA ALA A 287 -1.85 30.09 9.38
C ALA A 287 -0.45 30.36 9.99
N ARG A 288 0.63 29.82 9.41
CA ARG A 288 2.01 30.15 9.80
C ARG A 288 2.33 31.63 9.64
N THR A 289 1.83 32.25 8.58
CA THR A 289 1.97 33.68 8.33
C THR A 289 1.21 34.49 9.38
N GLN A 290 -0.04 34.13 9.68
CA GLN A 290 -0.84 34.75 10.74
C GLN A 290 -0.21 34.57 12.13
N LEU A 291 0.35 33.39 12.42
CA LEU A 291 1.08 33.10 13.66
C LEU A 291 2.28 34.04 13.83
N ALA A 292 3.09 34.20 12.79
CA ALA A 292 4.23 35.13 12.83
C ALA A 292 3.76 36.55 13.19
N SER A 293 2.69 37.05 12.57
CA SER A 293 2.12 38.37 12.88
C SER A 293 1.48 38.49 14.27
N ALA A 294 1.15 37.38 14.95
CA ALA A 294 0.61 37.38 16.31
C ALA A 294 1.69 37.25 17.40
N LEU A 295 2.92 36.90 17.02
CA LEU A 295 4.07 36.77 17.91
C LEU A 295 4.93 38.03 17.99
N TYR A 296 4.87 38.91 16.99
CA TYR A 296 5.59 40.19 16.90
C TYR A 296 4.63 41.37 16.93
#